data_AF-A0A5M6I9U9-F1
#
_entry.id   AF-A0A5M6I9U9-F1
#
_cell.length_a   1.000
_cell.length_b   1.000
_cell.length_c   1.000
_cell.angle_alpha   90.00
_cell.angle_beta   90.00
_cell.angle_gamma   90.00
#
_symmetry.space_group_name_H-M   'P 1'
#
loop_
_entity.id
_entity.type
_entity.pdbx_description
1 polymer ?
#
loop_
_entity_poly.entity_id
_entity_poly.type
_entity_poly.pdbx_seq_one_letter_code
_entity_poly.pdbx_strand_id
1 'polypeptide(L)'
;MTDAPSPADAATPPGLRTCEEIDAALEQVLSLVATAERLARSHQVVNLSRLDVRVGEICAAVSALPSRDARAYASRLSTLVKSLDRLEVVSQEAHRILTAARGAAPPELGEASIVSDATRASAAYARALAVSPMDAVPEPSPTGDRRRVDRRREDRRRQGDRRRGDRRDGPPPPSHSNADQR
;
A
#
# COMPACT_ATOMS: atom_id res chain seq x y z
N MET A 1 53.38 0.29 -8.62
CA MET A 1 52.55 0.55 -7.42
C MET A 1 51.26 1.18 -7.91
N THR A 2 50.26 0.35 -8.18
CA THR A 2 48.93 0.76 -8.65
C THR A 2 47.93 0.07 -7.74
N ASP A 3 47.40 0.85 -6.79
CA ASP A 3 46.30 0.44 -5.94
C ASP A 3 45.04 0.34 -6.80
N ALA A 4 44.46 -0.85 -6.89
CA ALA A 4 43.19 -1.06 -7.55
C ALA A 4 42.07 -0.80 -6.55
N PRO A 5 41.15 0.15 -6.80
CA PRO A 5 40.00 0.37 -5.92
C PRO A 5 39.12 -0.88 -5.90
N SER A 6 38.92 -1.44 -4.70
CA SER A 6 38.09 -2.61 -4.45
C SER A 6 36.64 -2.33 -4.84
N PRO A 7 35.98 -3.17 -5.68
CA PRO A 7 34.60 -2.97 -6.12
C PRO A 7 33.53 -3.31 -5.05
N ALA A 8 33.90 -3.42 -3.77
CA ALA A 8 33.00 -3.82 -2.69
C ALA A 8 32.12 -2.68 -2.13
N ASP A 9 32.28 -1.44 -2.60
CA ASP A 9 31.48 -0.29 -2.14
C ASP A 9 30.19 -0.06 -2.96
N ALA A 10 29.84 -1.02 -3.83
CA ALA A 10 28.67 -0.91 -4.70
C ALA A 10 27.38 -1.26 -3.94
N ALA A 11 26.68 -0.19 -3.52
CA ALA A 11 25.25 -0.15 -3.25
C ALA A 11 24.75 -0.87 -1.99
N THR A 12 25.25 -0.45 -0.82
CA THR A 12 24.41 -0.51 0.38
C THR A 12 23.17 0.32 0.08
N PRO A 13 21.94 -0.24 0.05
CA PRO A 13 20.73 0.56 -0.05
C PRO A 13 20.73 1.63 1.07
N PRO A 14 20.01 2.75 0.95
CA PRO A 14 19.89 3.73 2.02
C PRO A 14 19.33 3.03 3.27
N GLY A 15 20.24 2.52 4.08
CA GLY A 15 19.95 1.63 5.19
C GLY A 15 19.38 2.43 6.36
N LEU A 16 18.73 1.72 7.27
CA LEU A 16 18.29 2.28 8.54
C LEU A 16 19.56 2.51 9.39
N ARG A 17 20.02 3.76 9.47
CA ARG A 17 21.29 4.14 10.11
C ARG A 17 21.12 4.55 11.55
N THR A 18 19.92 4.97 11.94
CA THR A 18 19.63 5.49 13.27
C THR A 18 18.57 4.66 13.98
N CYS A 19 18.60 4.64 15.31
CA CYS A 19 17.56 3.96 16.11
C CYS A 19 16.15 4.51 15.81
N GLU A 20 16.03 5.82 15.57
CA GLU A 20 14.77 6.47 15.20
C GLU A 20 14.24 5.97 13.84
N GLU A 21 15.12 5.80 12.85
CA GLU A 21 14.74 5.22 11.56
C GLU A 21 14.28 3.77 11.69
N ILE A 22 14.96 2.97 12.52
CA ILE A 22 14.57 1.59 12.82
C ILE A 22 13.18 1.57 13.48
N ASP A 23 12.94 2.47 14.45
CA ASP A 23 11.67 2.57 15.15
C ASP A 23 10.51 2.92 14.21
N ALA A 24 10.72 3.92 13.36
CA ALA A 24 9.75 4.35 12.35
C ALA A 24 9.50 3.25 11.32
N ALA A 25 10.55 2.56 10.85
CA ALA A 25 10.42 1.45 9.91
C ALA A 25 9.63 0.28 10.52
N LEU A 26 9.87 -0.04 11.80
CA LEU A 26 9.16 -1.10 12.48
C LEU A 26 7.68 -0.78 12.69
N GLU A 27 7.36 0.48 13.03
CA GLU A 27 5.98 0.95 13.14
C GLU A 27 5.24 0.90 11.78
N GLN A 28 5.91 1.35 10.71
CA GLN A 28 5.38 1.27 9.34
C GLN A 28 5.09 -0.18 8.94
N VAL A 29 6.02 -1.10 9.21
CA VAL A 29 5.86 -2.53 8.92
C VAL A 29 4.68 -3.11 9.70
N LEU A 30 4.55 -2.83 11.00
CA LEU A 30 3.43 -3.30 11.82
C LEU A 30 2.08 -2.77 11.30
N SER A 31 2.02 -1.50 10.89
CA SER A 31 0.82 -0.89 10.29
C SER A 31 0.47 -1.54 8.94
N LEU A 32 1.47 -1.83 8.11
CA LEU A 32 1.28 -2.54 6.85
C LEU A 32 0.76 -3.96 7.07
N VAL A 33 1.35 -4.71 8.01
CA VAL A 33 0.88 -6.06 8.39
C VAL A 33 -0.58 -6.04 8.85
N ALA A 34 -0.94 -5.11 9.74
CA ALA A 34 -2.32 -4.96 10.20
C ALA A 34 -3.29 -4.62 9.05
N THR A 35 -2.86 -3.80 8.10
CA THR A 35 -3.65 -3.46 6.90
C THR A 35 -3.80 -4.68 5.99
N ALA A 36 -2.70 -5.39 5.72
CA ALA A 36 -2.70 -6.61 4.92
C ALA A 36 -3.62 -7.68 5.53
N GLU A 37 -3.61 -7.84 6.86
CA GLU A 37 -4.49 -8.76 7.56
C GLU A 37 -5.97 -8.40 7.34
N ARG A 38 -6.33 -7.12 7.45
CA ARG A 38 -7.70 -6.65 7.18
C ARG A 38 -8.13 -6.91 5.73
N LEU A 39 -7.24 -6.69 4.77
CA LEU A 39 -7.52 -6.95 3.35
C LEU A 39 -7.67 -8.45 3.08
N ALA A 40 -6.80 -9.28 3.66
CA ALA A 40 -6.87 -10.72 3.53
C ALA A 40 -8.16 -11.30 4.15
N ARG A 41 -8.62 -10.79 5.31
CA ARG A 41 -9.93 -11.12 5.88
C ARG A 41 -11.10 -10.75 4.98
N SER A 42 -10.91 -9.77 4.10
CA SER A 42 -11.89 -9.34 3.10
C SER A 42 -11.74 -10.11 1.77
N HIS A 43 -10.97 -11.22 1.77
CA HIS A 43 -10.67 -12.05 0.61
C HIS A 43 -10.01 -11.29 -0.56
N GLN A 44 -9.24 -10.24 -0.26
CA GLN A 44 -8.45 -9.54 -1.26
C GLN A 44 -7.02 -10.09 -1.31
N VAL A 45 -6.48 -10.19 -2.52
CA VAL A 45 -5.08 -10.62 -2.73
C VAL A 45 -4.16 -9.46 -2.37
N VAL A 46 -3.19 -9.70 -1.48
CA VAL A 46 -2.20 -8.71 -1.06
C VAL A 46 -0.82 -9.14 -1.54
N ASN A 47 -0.08 -8.21 -2.16
CA ASN A 47 1.32 -8.46 -2.53
C ASN A 47 2.25 -8.08 -1.36
N LEU A 48 2.93 -9.09 -0.80
CA LEU A 48 3.82 -8.95 0.36
C LEU A 48 5.31 -8.93 -0.02
N SER A 49 5.69 -8.90 -1.30
CA SER A 49 7.10 -8.99 -1.70
C SER A 49 7.98 -7.86 -1.14
N ARG A 50 7.43 -6.65 -1.00
CA ARG A 50 8.12 -5.52 -0.40
C ARG A 50 8.22 -5.60 1.13
N LEU A 51 7.34 -6.37 1.76
CA LEU A 51 7.34 -6.55 3.21
C LEU A 51 8.56 -7.36 3.64
N ASP A 52 8.85 -8.46 2.93
CA ASP A 52 9.98 -9.34 3.22
C ASP A 52 11.33 -8.59 3.16
N VAL A 53 11.54 -7.83 2.07
CA VAL A 53 12.74 -6.97 1.93
C VAL A 53 12.87 -5.99 3.11
N ARG A 54 11.77 -5.33 3.49
CA ARG A 54 11.79 -4.34 4.57
C ARG A 54 12.03 -4.95 5.94
N VAL A 55 11.48 -6.15 6.20
CA VAL A 55 11.74 -6.90 7.44
C VAL A 55 13.20 -7.33 7.49
N GLY A 56 13.77 -7.77 6.36
CA GLY A 56 15.19 -8.08 6.23
C GLY A 56 16.09 -6.87 6.55
N GLU A 57 15.78 -5.69 6.01
CA GLU A 57 16.50 -4.44 6.30
C GLU A 57 16.46 -4.09 7.79
N ILE A 58 15.30 -4.23 8.45
CA ILE A 58 15.16 -3.98 9.89
C ILE A 58 15.99 -4.98 10.70
N CYS A 59 15.92 -6.26 10.38
CA CYS A 59 16.68 -7.29 11.09
C CYS A 59 18.20 -7.07 10.94
N ALA A 60 18.65 -6.73 9.73
CA ALA A 60 20.03 -6.38 9.47
C ALA A 60 20.47 -5.15 10.29
N ALA A 61 19.66 -4.09 10.29
CA ALA A 61 19.96 -2.87 11.05
C ALA A 61 20.00 -3.12 12.56
N VAL A 62 19.06 -3.87 13.12
CA VAL A 62 19.05 -4.22 14.56
C VAL A 62 20.24 -5.11 14.92
N SER A 63 20.64 -6.04 14.03
CA SER A 63 21.80 -6.90 14.27
C SER A 63 23.14 -6.16 14.26
N ALA A 64 23.20 -5.00 13.59
CA ALA A 64 24.37 -4.14 13.55
C ALA A 64 24.50 -3.23 14.79
N LEU A 65 23.46 -3.12 15.61
CA LEU A 65 23.50 -2.32 16.84
C LEU A 65 24.32 -3.01 17.96
N PRO A 66 24.86 -2.25 18.92
CA PRO A 66 25.42 -2.81 20.14
C PRO A 66 24.41 -3.72 20.86
N SER A 67 24.87 -4.81 21.48
CA SER A 67 23.99 -5.82 22.09
C SER A 67 23.02 -5.26 23.15
N ARG A 68 23.40 -4.16 23.82
CA ARG A 68 22.53 -3.47 24.78
C ARG A 68 21.30 -2.88 24.09
N ASP A 69 21.51 -2.22 22.95
CA ASP A 69 20.45 -1.53 22.22
C ASP A 69 19.61 -2.54 21.42
N ALA A 70 20.24 -3.54 20.81
CA ALA A 70 19.55 -4.61 20.11
C ALA A 70 18.56 -5.37 21.02
N ARG A 71 18.92 -5.59 22.31
CA ARG A 71 18.02 -6.20 23.29
C ARG A 71 16.73 -5.40 23.54
N ALA A 72 16.76 -4.07 23.40
CA ALA A 72 15.58 -3.24 23.55
C ALA A 72 14.52 -3.53 22.46
N TYR A 73 14.96 -4.03 21.29
CA TYR A 73 14.06 -4.36 20.17
C TYR A 73 13.44 -5.76 20.26
N ALA A 74 13.90 -6.63 21.16
CA ALA A 74 13.48 -8.03 21.21
C ALA A 74 11.96 -8.21 21.36
N SER A 75 11.32 -7.41 22.22
CA SER A 75 9.86 -7.47 22.42
C SER A 75 9.07 -7.03 21.18
N ARG A 76 9.54 -6.00 20.48
CA ARG A 76 8.88 -5.49 19.26
C ARG A 76 9.09 -6.43 18.08
N LEU A 77 10.28 -7.03 17.94
CA LEU A 77 10.53 -8.08 16.94
C LEU A 77 9.68 -9.33 17.20
N SER A 78 9.53 -9.75 18.47
CA SER A 78 8.61 -10.84 18.82
C SER A 78 7.16 -10.51 18.45
N THR A 79 6.74 -9.26 18.63
CA THR A 79 5.41 -8.78 18.23
C THR A 79 5.22 -8.81 16.71
N LEU A 80 6.25 -8.40 15.96
CA LEU A 80 6.26 -8.49 14.50
C LEU A 80 6.09 -9.93 14.02
N VAL A 81 6.87 -10.88 14.57
CA VAL A 81 6.77 -12.32 14.23
C VAL A 81 5.35 -12.84 14.45
N LYS A 82 4.79 -12.62 15.65
CA LYS A 82 3.41 -13.03 15.97
C LYS A 82 2.35 -12.40 15.05
N SER A 83 2.64 -11.26 14.45
CA SER A 83 1.74 -10.59 13.51
C SER A 83 1.87 -11.16 12.10
N LEU A 84 3.09 -11.50 11.68
CA LEU A 84 3.36 -12.21 10.43
C LEU A 84 2.74 -13.62 10.44
N ASP A 85 2.84 -14.35 11.55
CA ASP A 85 2.23 -15.68 11.70
C ASP A 85 0.70 -15.61 11.52
N ARG A 86 0.05 -14.59 12.10
CA ARG A 86 -1.39 -14.37 11.92
C ARG A 86 -1.74 -14.02 10.48
N LEU A 87 -0.94 -13.15 9.86
CA LEU A 87 -1.14 -12.77 8.46
C LEU A 87 -1.02 -13.99 7.54
N GLU A 88 -0.07 -14.89 7.81
CA GLU A 88 0.08 -16.15 7.07
C GLU A 88 -1.20 -16.97 7.14
N VAL A 89 -1.70 -17.26 8.35
CA VAL A 89 -2.94 -18.06 8.55
C VAL A 89 -4.12 -17.43 7.79
N VAL A 90 -4.32 -16.12 7.93
CA VAL A 90 -5.42 -15.41 7.26
C VAL A 90 -5.25 -15.42 5.74
N SER A 91 -4.03 -15.26 5.23
CA SER A 91 -3.75 -15.25 3.79
C SER A 91 -3.97 -16.63 3.15
N GLN A 92 -3.62 -17.72 3.84
CA GLN A 92 -3.89 -19.08 3.39
C GLN A 92 -5.40 -19.34 3.31
N GLU A 93 -6.16 -18.89 4.31
CA GLU A 93 -7.61 -19.03 4.30
C GLU A 93 -8.27 -18.22 3.17
N ALA A 94 -7.84 -16.97 2.99
CA ALA A 94 -8.29 -16.14 1.87
C ALA A 94 -8.00 -16.81 0.52
N HIS A 95 -6.80 -17.39 0.35
CA HIS A 95 -6.43 -18.09 -0.86
C HIS A 95 -7.28 -19.34 -1.11
N ARG A 96 -7.59 -20.12 -0.07
CA ARG A 96 -8.49 -21.30 -0.16
C ARG A 96 -9.88 -20.89 -0.64
N ILE A 97 -10.46 -19.85 -0.04
CA ILE A 97 -11.79 -19.34 -0.40
C ILE A 97 -11.80 -18.83 -1.85
N LEU A 98 -10.80 -18.05 -2.25
CA LEU A 98 -10.68 -17.55 -3.62
C LEU A 98 -10.51 -18.68 -4.64
N THR A 99 -9.75 -19.71 -4.30
CA THR A 99 -9.55 -20.88 -5.17
C THR A 99 -10.82 -21.73 -5.26
N ALA A 100 -11.54 -21.92 -4.16
CA ALA A 100 -12.84 -22.61 -4.15
C ALA A 100 -13.88 -21.85 -4.99
N ALA A 101 -13.94 -20.52 -4.86
CA ALA A 101 -14.82 -19.68 -5.68
C ALA A 101 -14.47 -19.75 -7.17
N ARG A 102 -13.19 -19.94 -7.52
CA ARG A 102 -12.74 -20.12 -8.91
C ARG A 102 -13.00 -21.53 -9.46
N GLY A 103 -12.89 -22.54 -8.59
CA GLY A 103 -13.12 -23.95 -8.91
C GLY A 103 -14.59 -24.37 -8.95
N ALA A 104 -15.50 -23.56 -8.39
CA ALA A 104 -16.94 -23.71 -8.51
C ALA A 104 -17.48 -23.28 -9.89
N ALA A 105 -16.73 -23.54 -10.97
CA ALA A 105 -17.34 -23.78 -12.25
C ALA A 105 -18.15 -25.09 -12.12
N PRO A 106 -19.42 -25.14 -12.56
CA PRO A 106 -20.24 -26.33 -12.38
C PRO A 106 -19.54 -27.54 -13.01
N PRO A 107 -19.66 -28.74 -12.42
CA PRO A 107 -19.24 -29.95 -13.13
C PRO A 107 -19.95 -29.96 -14.48
N GLU A 108 -19.18 -30.08 -15.56
CA GLU A 108 -19.72 -30.33 -16.88
C GLU A 108 -20.47 -31.66 -16.84
N LEU A 109 -21.77 -31.59 -16.55
CA LEU A 109 -22.71 -32.60 -16.96
C LEU A 109 -22.77 -32.48 -18.49
N GLY A 110 -22.38 -33.58 -19.13
CA GLY A 110 -22.04 -33.65 -20.53
C GLY A 110 -23.09 -33.13 -21.51
N GLU A 111 -22.59 -32.88 -22.73
CA GLU A 111 -23.31 -33.06 -23.99
C GLU A 111 -24.83 -32.80 -23.97
N ALA A 112 -25.24 -31.53 -23.97
CA ALA A 112 -26.38 -31.09 -24.77
C ALA A 112 -26.47 -29.56 -24.83
N SER A 113 -25.94 -29.03 -25.93
CA SER A 113 -26.52 -27.94 -26.72
C SER A 113 -27.83 -27.34 -26.20
N ILE A 114 -27.75 -26.20 -25.50
CA ILE A 114 -28.73 -25.11 -25.67
C ILE A 114 -27.95 -23.79 -25.69
N VAL A 115 -27.69 -23.31 -26.89
CA VAL A 115 -27.14 -21.97 -27.15
C VAL A 115 -28.13 -20.93 -26.63
N SER A 116 -27.90 -20.41 -25.44
CA SER A 116 -28.66 -19.28 -24.88
C SER A 116 -28.56 -18.07 -25.82
N ASP A 117 -29.70 -17.42 -26.10
CA ASP A 117 -29.80 -16.22 -26.96
C ASP A 117 -28.87 -15.07 -26.53
N ALA A 118 -28.49 -15.01 -25.25
CA ALA A 118 -27.49 -14.07 -24.73
C ALA A 118 -26.10 -14.21 -25.41
N THR A 119 -25.75 -15.42 -25.83
CA THR A 119 -24.49 -15.74 -26.52
C THR A 119 -24.52 -15.30 -27.99
N ARG A 120 -25.71 -15.34 -28.62
CA ARG A 120 -25.91 -14.86 -29.99
C ARG A 120 -25.78 -13.34 -30.08
N ALA A 121 -26.33 -12.61 -29.10
CA ALA A 121 -26.19 -11.16 -29.02
C ALA A 121 -24.74 -10.71 -28.81
N SER A 122 -23.99 -11.41 -27.97
CA SER A 122 -22.57 -11.09 -27.69
C SER A 122 -21.65 -11.34 -28.89
N ALA A 123 -21.91 -12.39 -29.68
CA ALA A 123 -21.15 -12.67 -30.90
C ALA A 123 -21.39 -11.62 -32.01
N ALA A 124 -22.59 -11.01 -32.08
CA ALA A 124 -22.89 -9.94 -33.03
C ALA A 124 -22.16 -8.64 -32.68
N TYR A 125 -22.08 -8.29 -31.38
CA TYR A 125 -21.37 -7.09 -30.93
C TYR A 125 -19.86 -7.18 -31.16
N ALA A 126 -19.26 -8.35 -30.96
CA ALA A 126 -17.84 -8.58 -31.24
C ALA A 126 -17.49 -8.45 -32.73
N ARG A 127 -18.41 -8.82 -33.64
CA ARG A 127 -18.22 -8.61 -35.09
C ARG A 127 -18.36 -7.15 -35.51
N ALA A 128 -19.20 -6.36 -34.83
CA ALA A 128 -19.35 -4.94 -35.12
C ALA A 128 -18.10 -4.11 -34.76
N LEU A 129 -17.34 -4.53 -33.74
CA LEU A 129 -16.10 -3.87 -33.31
C LEU A 129 -14.85 -4.30 -34.10
N ALA A 130 -14.95 -5.36 -34.91
CA ALA A 130 -13.84 -5.85 -35.73
C ALA A 130 -13.70 -5.12 -37.08
N VAL A 131 -14.52 -4.08 -37.33
CA VAL A 131 -14.31 -3.17 -38.47
C VAL A 131 -13.07 -2.32 -38.18
N SER A 132 -12.03 -2.53 -38.99
CA SER A 132 -10.73 -1.85 -38.91
C SER A 132 -10.88 -0.34 -38.77
N PRO A 133 -10.12 0.32 -37.87
CA PRO A 133 -10.09 1.78 -37.84
C PRO A 133 -9.48 2.29 -39.15
N MET A 134 -10.29 2.99 -39.95
CA MET A 134 -9.80 3.80 -41.04
C MET A 134 -8.88 4.90 -40.51
N ASP A 135 -7.85 5.14 -41.31
CA ASP A 135 -6.83 6.18 -41.34
C ASP A 135 -6.85 7.31 -40.29
N ALA A 136 -5.64 7.50 -39.76
CA ALA A 136 -5.23 8.55 -38.84
C ALA A 136 -5.72 9.94 -39.27
N VAL A 137 -6.57 10.54 -38.43
CA VAL A 137 -6.84 11.97 -38.46
C VAL A 137 -5.59 12.71 -37.92
N PRO A 138 -5.05 13.71 -38.63
CA PRO A 138 -3.87 14.43 -38.19
C PRO A 138 -4.14 15.25 -36.91
N GLU A 139 -3.21 15.15 -35.95
CA GLU A 139 -3.24 15.90 -34.68
C GLU A 139 -3.28 17.42 -34.90
N PRO A 140 -4.15 18.17 -34.19
CA PRO A 140 -4.04 19.62 -34.08
C PRO A 140 -2.89 20.01 -33.15
N SER A 141 -2.03 20.92 -33.64
CA SER A 141 -0.79 21.36 -33.00
C SER A 141 -0.96 21.98 -31.60
N PRO A 142 -0.03 21.74 -30.66
CA PRO A 142 -0.11 22.26 -29.30
C PRO A 142 0.54 23.64 -29.21
N THR A 143 -0.16 24.71 -29.59
CA THR A 143 0.40 26.08 -29.49
C THR A 143 -0.50 27.07 -28.74
N GLY A 144 -1.63 26.63 -28.18
CA GLY A 144 -2.61 27.58 -27.62
C GLY A 144 -2.64 27.76 -26.09
N ASP A 145 -2.41 26.72 -25.28
CA ASP A 145 -3.16 26.63 -24.01
C ASP A 145 -2.34 26.79 -22.71
N ARG A 146 -1.13 27.36 -22.78
CA ARG A 146 -0.31 27.59 -21.57
C ARG A 146 -0.76 28.78 -20.72
N ARG A 147 -1.56 29.71 -21.25
CA ARG A 147 -1.95 30.94 -20.52
C ARG A 147 -3.10 30.75 -19.52
N ARG A 148 -3.85 29.65 -19.59
CA ARG A 148 -5.06 29.45 -18.77
C ARG A 148 -4.78 28.85 -17.38
N VAL A 149 -3.65 28.16 -17.22
CA VAL A 149 -3.32 27.45 -15.98
C VAL A 149 -2.73 28.38 -14.91
N ASP A 150 -1.97 29.40 -15.33
CA ASP A 150 -1.31 30.32 -14.38
C ASP A 150 -2.30 31.18 -13.59
N ARG A 151 -3.38 31.65 -14.24
CA ARG A 151 -4.41 32.47 -13.55
C ARG A 151 -5.10 31.72 -12.41
N ARG A 152 -5.28 30.40 -12.53
CA ARG A 152 -6.00 29.58 -11.55
C ARG A 152 -5.16 29.29 -10.29
N ARG A 153 -3.83 29.41 -10.37
CA ARG A 153 -2.91 29.22 -9.25
C ARG A 153 -2.85 30.45 -8.34
N GLU A 154 -3.05 31.63 -8.91
CA GLU A 154 -2.95 32.90 -8.20
C GLU A 154 -4.16 33.16 -7.27
N ASP A 155 -5.37 32.77 -7.71
CA ASP A 155 -6.59 32.91 -6.90
C ASP A 155 -6.60 32.05 -5.63
N ARG A 156 -5.99 30.85 -5.68
CA ARG A 156 -5.90 29.99 -4.48
C ARG A 156 -5.00 30.57 -3.40
N ARG A 157 -3.99 31.35 -3.76
CA ARG A 157 -3.10 31.99 -2.77
C ARG A 157 -3.79 33.13 -2.03
N ARG A 158 -4.73 33.84 -2.67
CA ARG A 158 -5.47 34.94 -2.03
C ARG A 158 -6.60 34.48 -1.09
N GLN A 159 -7.17 33.29 -1.29
CA GLN A 159 -8.31 32.81 -0.47
C GLN A 159 -7.91 32.00 0.77
N GLY A 160 -6.67 31.50 0.87
CA GLY A 160 -6.25 30.63 1.98
C GLY A 160 -6.08 31.31 3.34
N ASP A 161 -5.95 32.64 3.38
CA ASP A 161 -5.46 33.35 4.56
C ASP A 161 -6.54 33.84 5.54
N ARG A 162 -7.83 33.75 5.18
CA ARG A 162 -8.92 34.31 6.00
C ARG A 162 -9.50 33.39 7.07
N ARG A 163 -9.01 32.15 7.23
CA ARG A 163 -9.63 31.16 8.14
C ARG A 163 -8.83 30.84 9.40
N ARG A 164 -7.74 31.56 9.69
CA ARG A 164 -6.85 31.29 10.84
C ARG A 164 -6.99 32.27 12.01
N GLY A 165 -8.12 32.98 12.12
CA GLY A 165 -8.32 34.04 13.11
C GLY A 165 -9.19 33.73 14.33
N ASP A 166 -9.90 32.60 14.40
CA ASP A 166 -11.13 32.57 15.24
C ASP A 166 -11.28 31.36 16.18
N ARG A 167 -10.19 30.85 16.77
CA ARG A 167 -10.26 29.78 17.79
C ARG A 167 -9.29 29.96 18.96
N ARG A 168 -9.21 31.17 19.50
CA ARG A 168 -8.84 31.38 20.91
C ARG A 168 -10.11 31.79 21.64
N ASP A 169 -10.27 31.30 22.87
CA ASP A 169 -11.43 31.51 23.77
C ASP A 169 -12.46 30.36 23.80
N GLY A 170 -11.96 29.13 23.93
CA GLY A 170 -12.74 28.06 24.58
C GLY A 170 -12.51 28.13 26.10
N PRO A 171 -13.57 28.06 26.93
CA PRO A 171 -13.42 28.09 28.39
C PRO A 171 -12.59 26.88 28.89
N PRO A 172 -11.79 27.05 29.95
CA PRO A 172 -11.00 25.94 30.50
C PRO A 172 -11.93 24.84 31.03
N PRO A 173 -11.56 23.56 30.85
CA PRO A 173 -12.33 22.45 31.40
C PRO A 173 -12.35 22.50 32.94
N PRO A 174 -13.47 22.05 33.57
CA PRO A 174 -13.58 22.03 35.02
C PRO A 174 -12.55 21.09 35.65
N SER A 175 -11.77 21.64 36.57
CA SER A 175 -10.83 20.91 37.43
C SER A 175 -11.60 19.99 38.37
N HIS A 176 -11.63 18.69 38.08
CA HIS A 176 -12.09 17.70 39.04
C HIS A 176 -11.00 17.44 40.08
N SER A 177 -11.07 18.19 41.18
CA SER A 177 -10.41 17.85 42.44
C SER A 177 -11.03 16.56 42.99
N ASN A 178 -10.34 15.43 42.84
CA ASN A 178 -10.60 14.24 43.65
C ASN A 178 -9.90 14.43 45.00
N ALA A 179 -10.59 15.11 45.90
CA ALA A 179 -10.43 14.92 47.32
C ALA A 179 -11.15 13.62 47.73
N ASP A 180 -10.65 12.99 48.78
CA ASP A 180 -11.21 11.83 49.48
C ASP A 180 -11.12 10.48 48.76
N GLN A 181 -10.17 9.66 49.23
CA GLN A 181 -10.57 8.47 49.98
C GLN A 181 -9.49 8.02 50.96
N ARG A 182 -9.97 7.73 52.18
CA ARG A 182 -9.28 7.26 53.38
C ARG A 182 -8.76 5.84 53.24
#